data_AF-A0A3N7CYG7-F1
#
_entry.id   AF-A0A3N7CYG7-F1
#
_cell.length_a   1.000
_cell.length_b   1.000
_cell.length_c   1.000
_cell.angle_alpha   90.00
_cell.angle_beta   90.00
_cell.angle_gamma   90.00
#
_symmetry.space_group_name_H-M   'P 1'
#
loop_
_entity.id
_entity.type
_entity.pdbx_description
1 polymer ?
#
loop_
_entity_poly.entity_id
_entity_poly.type
_entity_poly.pdbx_seq_one_letter_code
_entity_poly.pdbx_strand_id
1 'polypeptide(L)'
;MAFKHLSGQRYFLIAKHSGKALGFKNEHLGSSMVQMTLDIDNEYQKFSFDEGNHFYWIMPAYRARYLAIDNYSTANEVRVIQWHYEGGKENHHFHMDPAGGGYYRIRVLHSGKFLDVIRASEADDASVLQFQLSGTDNQLFKLVPVTDDAVGESPMSYGETNEMLRTILLGVIGAIPKVGGGISAVIGFFWSSQNTLSELWDQMKTYVDARIHEILEKQVIDGLRDDVAGLLIIAKEFDDLSPKTVEKGSKLISAISYGSGRQTHFLNKKASVLPYLLGLGTIMIALRRKLLVDYYEVFGYEPSKNDYQKHLASLKECIKVFSKDAEKHRKTLMNSRLSHLRERKDMKTKEQHETGQELPYFILSSQAEDTYDKWSMYWSMMYNGQIGDFDFKERAEFAVQQRRNQITQQYESELDELMDQAKLWKHFDPTEGDYVEKVIKRTVGTFGGYHGTTAFEGVKDAKINALTLFQENGNLVGLRVGYEGQNIEETIGKFTTNSTRLVLDKKEYINSIYGHMRNHIEGIWFITDKGHVIGGGKTKETRFSADLGDGLKPKLARISGMHNNNVIQQLNFHWEYTY
;
A
#
# COMPACT_ATOMS: atom_id res chain seq x y z
N MET A 1 -0.88 -2.32 -3.18
CA MET A 1 -2.22 -1.70 -3.00
C MET A 1 -2.68 -0.94 -4.23
N ALA A 2 -4.00 -0.75 -4.41
CA ALA A 2 -4.55 0.10 -5.48
C ALA A 2 -4.16 1.57 -5.24
N PHE A 3 -3.72 2.28 -6.30
CA PHE A 3 -3.60 3.74 -6.29
C PHE A 3 -4.86 4.36 -5.70
N LYS A 4 -4.76 5.44 -4.92
CA LYS A 4 -5.90 6.26 -4.48
C LYS A 4 -5.53 7.72 -4.71
N HIS A 5 -6.25 8.35 -5.63
CA HIS A 5 -6.00 9.74 -5.99
C HIS A 5 -6.47 10.70 -4.89
N LEU A 6 -5.82 11.86 -4.80
CA LEU A 6 -6.23 12.94 -3.92
C LEU A 6 -7.28 13.79 -4.63
N SER A 7 -8.39 14.08 -3.95
CA SER A 7 -9.47 14.90 -4.50
C SER A 7 -8.94 16.28 -4.87
N GLY A 8 -9.10 16.67 -6.13
CA GLY A 8 -8.61 17.96 -6.66
C GLY A 8 -7.12 18.00 -7.01
N GLN A 9 -6.36 16.92 -6.80
CA GLN A 9 -4.95 16.84 -7.20
C GLN A 9 -4.79 16.45 -8.67
N ARG A 10 -3.85 17.09 -9.37
CA ARG A 10 -3.36 16.64 -10.67
C ARG A 10 -2.02 15.93 -10.54
N TYR A 11 -1.73 15.04 -11.47
CA TYR A 11 -0.52 14.21 -11.51
C TYR A 11 0.12 14.25 -12.89
N PHE A 12 1.45 14.20 -12.94
CA PHE A 12 2.21 13.74 -14.09
C PHE A 12 2.28 12.22 -14.10
N LEU A 13 2.23 11.62 -15.30
CA LEU A 13 2.44 10.20 -15.51
C LEU A 13 3.83 10.02 -16.14
N ILE A 14 4.81 9.58 -15.35
CA ILE A 14 6.21 9.52 -15.78
C ILE A 14 6.58 8.08 -16.16
N ALA A 15 6.96 7.86 -17.41
CA ALA A 15 7.39 6.55 -17.88
C ALA A 15 8.74 6.18 -17.27
N LYS A 16 8.86 4.96 -16.72
CA LYS A 16 10.07 4.51 -16.01
C LYS A 16 11.29 4.43 -16.91
N HIS A 17 11.14 3.94 -18.14
CA HIS A 17 12.27 3.67 -19.04
C HIS A 17 12.93 4.95 -19.56
N SER A 18 12.17 6.02 -19.77
CA SER A 18 12.65 7.26 -20.38
C SER A 18 12.72 8.45 -19.41
N GLY A 19 12.02 8.36 -18.27
CA GLY A 19 11.83 9.51 -17.37
C GLY A 19 10.94 10.61 -17.94
N LYS A 20 10.28 10.37 -19.09
CA LYS A 20 9.44 11.36 -19.79
C LYS A 20 7.99 11.30 -19.32
N ALA A 21 7.31 12.43 -19.43
CA ALA A 21 5.90 12.56 -19.08
C ALA A 21 5.00 12.10 -20.22
N LEU A 22 3.88 11.48 -19.90
CA LEU A 22 2.78 11.31 -20.84
C LEU A 22 2.03 12.63 -20.99
N GLY A 23 1.47 12.87 -22.17
CA GLY A 23 0.69 14.07 -22.43
C GLY A 23 0.03 14.09 -23.80
N PHE A 24 -0.64 15.20 -24.10
CA PHE A 24 -1.22 15.46 -25.41
C PHE A 24 -0.56 16.69 -26.05
N LYS A 25 -0.51 16.72 -27.39
CA LYS A 25 0.04 17.88 -28.13
C LYS A 25 -0.93 19.07 -28.20
N ASN A 26 -2.21 18.84 -27.94
CA ASN A 26 -3.27 19.82 -28.04
C ASN A 26 -4.52 19.34 -27.28
N GLU A 27 -5.52 20.19 -27.20
CA GLU A 27 -6.84 19.94 -26.61
C GLU A 27 -7.89 19.56 -27.65
N HIS A 28 -7.60 18.81 -28.71
CA HIS A 28 -8.63 18.35 -29.64
C HIS A 28 -9.14 16.95 -29.27
N LEU A 29 -10.45 16.74 -29.43
CA LEU A 29 -11.04 15.42 -29.24
C LEU A 29 -10.45 14.44 -30.25
N GLY A 30 -10.11 13.24 -29.77
CA GLY A 30 -9.49 12.21 -30.59
C GLY A 30 -8.00 12.42 -30.78
N SER A 31 -7.37 13.42 -30.15
CA SER A 31 -5.91 13.52 -30.15
C SER A 31 -5.28 12.35 -29.40
N SER A 32 -4.21 11.80 -29.98
CA SER A 32 -3.46 10.68 -29.42
C SER A 32 -2.52 11.14 -28.30
N MET A 33 -2.41 10.33 -27.26
CA MET A 33 -1.44 10.53 -26.19
C MET A 33 -0.03 10.16 -26.67
N VAL A 34 0.96 10.93 -26.25
CA VAL A 34 2.38 10.72 -26.54
C VAL A 34 3.20 10.83 -25.26
N GLN A 35 4.45 10.35 -25.28
CA GLN A 35 5.43 10.78 -24.28
C GLN A 35 6.15 12.04 -24.78
N MET A 36 6.60 12.89 -23.86
CA MET A 36 7.38 14.08 -24.16
C MET A 36 8.21 14.49 -22.93
N THR A 37 9.24 15.30 -23.16
CA THR A 37 10.03 15.92 -22.10
C THR A 37 9.10 16.55 -21.05
N LEU A 38 9.33 16.24 -19.77
CA LEU A 38 8.55 16.77 -18.65
C LEU A 38 8.67 18.30 -18.65
N ASP A 39 7.53 18.96 -18.73
CA ASP A 39 7.39 20.41 -18.65
C ASP A 39 6.33 20.71 -17.59
N ILE A 40 6.78 21.24 -16.45
CA ILE A 40 5.93 21.49 -15.29
C ILE A 40 4.83 22.53 -15.57
N ASP A 41 5.04 23.41 -16.55
CA ASP A 41 4.10 24.45 -16.95
C ASP A 41 3.11 23.94 -18.02
N ASN A 42 3.38 22.77 -18.62
CA ASN A 42 2.55 22.21 -19.67
C ASN A 42 1.29 21.54 -19.11
N GLU A 43 0.17 22.24 -19.22
CA GLU A 43 -1.14 21.76 -18.82
C GLU A 43 -1.55 20.44 -19.49
N TYR A 44 -1.07 20.15 -20.71
CA TYR A 44 -1.40 18.90 -21.41
C TYR A 44 -0.66 17.66 -20.90
N GLN A 45 0.23 17.81 -19.91
CA GLN A 45 0.90 16.71 -19.19
C GLN A 45 0.29 16.44 -17.81
N LYS A 46 -0.75 17.19 -17.41
CA LYS A 46 -1.36 17.13 -16.07
C LYS A 46 -2.69 16.37 -16.12
N PHE A 47 -2.83 15.38 -15.24
CA PHE A 47 -3.99 14.49 -15.20
C PHE A 47 -4.67 14.46 -13.83
N SER A 48 -5.99 14.63 -13.80
CA SER A 48 -6.84 14.32 -12.64
C SER A 48 -7.41 12.93 -12.75
N PHE A 49 -7.90 12.40 -11.64
CA PHE A 49 -8.56 11.10 -11.58
C PHE A 49 -9.94 11.29 -10.97
N ASP A 50 -10.91 10.52 -11.46
CA ASP A 50 -12.23 10.36 -10.85
C ASP A 50 -12.45 8.86 -10.60
N GLU A 51 -13.05 8.52 -9.46
CA GLU A 51 -13.27 7.14 -9.04
C GLU A 51 -14.65 6.62 -9.48
N GLY A 52 -14.63 5.51 -10.22
CA GLY A 52 -15.79 4.67 -10.50
C GLY A 52 -15.82 3.44 -9.60
N ASN A 53 -16.73 2.50 -9.88
CA ASN A 53 -16.81 1.25 -9.12
C ASN A 53 -15.64 0.32 -9.49
N HIS A 54 -14.53 0.40 -8.75
CA HIS A 54 -13.29 -0.38 -8.93
C HIS A 54 -12.43 0.00 -10.16
N PHE A 55 -12.60 1.22 -10.66
CA PHE A 55 -11.83 1.77 -11.78
C PHE A 55 -11.67 3.29 -11.66
N TYR A 56 -10.80 3.84 -12.50
CA TYR A 56 -10.52 5.26 -12.64
C TYR A 56 -10.94 5.76 -14.01
N TRP A 57 -11.60 6.90 -14.01
CA TRP A 57 -11.58 7.84 -15.13
C TRP A 57 -10.35 8.73 -14.98
N ILE A 58 -9.53 8.82 -16.02
CA ILE A 58 -8.34 9.68 -16.01
C ILE A 58 -8.62 10.87 -16.92
N MET A 59 -8.55 12.08 -16.37
CA MET A 59 -8.94 13.31 -17.04
C MET A 59 -7.71 14.15 -17.34
N PRO A 60 -7.43 14.51 -18.61
CA PRO A 60 -6.44 15.55 -18.92
C PRO A 60 -6.94 16.93 -18.47
N ALA A 61 -6.08 17.95 -18.51
CA ALA A 61 -6.37 19.28 -17.96
C ALA A 61 -7.65 19.99 -18.45
N TYR A 62 -8.21 19.61 -19.60
CA TYR A 62 -9.41 20.25 -20.12
C TYR A 62 -10.69 19.58 -19.64
N ARG A 63 -11.61 20.38 -19.09
CA ARG A 63 -12.88 19.90 -18.51
C ARG A 63 -13.69 19.05 -19.50
N ALA A 64 -14.40 18.06 -18.94
CA ALA A 64 -15.27 17.12 -19.64
C ALA A 64 -14.56 16.19 -20.66
N ARG A 65 -13.27 15.90 -20.44
CA ARG A 65 -12.49 14.95 -21.24
C ARG A 65 -11.89 13.85 -20.41
N TYR A 66 -11.71 12.71 -21.06
CA TYR A 66 -11.32 11.46 -20.45
C TYR A 66 -10.34 10.74 -21.36
N LEU A 67 -9.38 10.05 -20.77
CA LEU A 67 -8.62 9.04 -21.48
C LEU A 67 -9.58 7.94 -21.96
N ALA A 68 -9.34 7.45 -23.16
CA ALA A 68 -10.09 6.36 -23.75
C ALA A 68 -9.22 5.58 -24.73
N ILE A 69 -9.57 4.32 -24.96
CA ILE A 69 -9.03 3.55 -26.09
C ILE A 69 -9.88 3.80 -27.33
N ASP A 70 -9.21 4.13 -28.44
CA ASP A 70 -9.87 4.45 -29.70
C ASP A 70 -10.77 3.31 -30.20
N ASN A 71 -11.98 3.67 -30.64
CA ASN A 71 -12.99 2.77 -31.18
C ASN A 71 -13.36 1.55 -30.30
N TYR A 72 -13.19 1.63 -28.97
CA TYR A 72 -13.44 0.51 -28.04
C TYR A 72 -12.61 -0.75 -28.36
N SER A 73 -11.56 -0.63 -29.18
CA SER A 73 -10.87 -1.80 -29.70
C SER A 73 -10.18 -2.56 -28.58
N THR A 74 -10.13 -3.88 -28.69
CA THR A 74 -9.34 -4.75 -27.80
C THR A 74 -8.04 -5.20 -28.45
N ALA A 75 -7.68 -4.70 -29.64
CA ALA A 75 -6.44 -5.04 -30.34
C ALA A 75 -5.19 -4.42 -29.68
N ASN A 76 -4.01 -4.98 -29.94
CA ASN A 76 -2.74 -4.34 -29.57
C ASN A 76 -2.51 -3.12 -30.46
N GLU A 77 -1.64 -2.21 -30.00
CA GLU A 77 -1.18 -1.04 -30.75
C GLU A 77 -2.29 -0.05 -31.12
N VAL A 78 -3.39 -0.06 -30.37
CA VAL A 78 -4.46 0.93 -30.49
C VAL A 78 -4.09 2.12 -29.62
N ARG A 79 -4.11 3.30 -30.23
CA ARG A 79 -3.80 4.58 -29.58
C ARG A 79 -4.72 4.87 -28.40
N VAL A 80 -4.13 5.49 -27.38
CA VAL A 80 -4.84 6.09 -26.26
C VAL A 80 -5.20 7.53 -26.66
N ILE A 81 -6.46 7.93 -26.50
CA ILE A 81 -6.98 9.23 -26.93
C ILE A 81 -7.58 10.02 -25.79
N GLN A 82 -7.70 11.34 -25.95
CA GLN A 82 -8.63 12.13 -25.16
C GLN A 82 -9.98 12.17 -25.85
N TRP A 83 -11.05 11.85 -25.11
CA TRP A 83 -12.40 11.77 -25.62
C TRP A 83 -13.40 12.40 -24.66
N HIS A 84 -14.63 12.64 -25.14
CA HIS A 84 -15.69 13.16 -24.28
C HIS A 84 -16.17 12.06 -23.32
N TYR A 85 -16.83 12.46 -22.24
CA TYR A 85 -17.39 11.51 -21.28
C TYR A 85 -18.44 10.60 -21.93
N GLU A 86 -18.27 9.29 -21.78
CA GLU A 86 -19.27 8.28 -22.12
C GLU A 86 -19.41 7.29 -20.96
N GLY A 87 -20.20 7.64 -19.93
CA GLY A 87 -20.23 6.94 -18.64
C GLY A 87 -20.59 5.45 -18.63
N GLY A 88 -21.06 4.90 -19.75
CA GLY A 88 -21.34 3.46 -19.92
C GLY A 88 -20.29 2.71 -20.76
N LYS A 89 -19.18 3.35 -21.12
CA LYS A 89 -18.20 2.79 -22.06
C LYS A 89 -16.92 2.38 -21.32
N GLU A 90 -16.67 1.07 -21.25
CA GLU A 90 -15.57 0.52 -20.45
C GLU A 90 -14.17 0.78 -21.05
N ASN A 91 -14.06 1.24 -22.30
CA ASN A 91 -12.80 1.71 -22.87
C ASN A 91 -12.31 3.04 -22.25
N HIS A 92 -13.08 3.64 -21.34
CA HIS A 92 -12.69 4.77 -20.49
C HIS A 92 -12.28 4.33 -19.07
N HIS A 93 -12.39 3.03 -18.76
CA HIS A 93 -12.17 2.53 -17.40
C HIS A 93 -10.74 2.02 -17.27
N PHE A 94 -9.96 2.68 -16.42
CA PHE A 94 -8.57 2.31 -16.15
C PHE A 94 -8.41 1.79 -14.74
N HIS A 95 -7.38 0.99 -14.50
CA HIS A 95 -7.00 0.52 -13.18
C HIS A 95 -5.49 0.68 -13.02
N MET A 96 -5.07 1.12 -11.84
CA MET A 96 -3.66 1.26 -11.50
C MET A 96 -3.20 -0.02 -10.81
N ASP A 97 -2.61 -0.94 -11.58
CA ASP A 97 -2.03 -2.16 -11.02
C ASP A 97 -0.65 -1.82 -10.44
N PRO A 98 -0.40 -1.99 -9.12
CA PRO A 98 0.91 -1.72 -8.54
C PRO A 98 1.99 -2.63 -9.15
N ALA A 99 3.18 -2.08 -9.39
CA ALA A 99 4.30 -2.78 -10.01
C ALA A 99 5.60 -2.75 -9.17
N GLY A 100 5.52 -2.25 -7.93
CA GLY A 100 6.67 -2.09 -7.03
C GLY A 100 7.46 -0.80 -7.27
N GLY A 101 8.26 -0.37 -6.28
CA GLY A 101 9.11 0.82 -6.38
C GLY A 101 8.36 2.14 -6.64
N GLY A 102 7.09 2.23 -6.25
CA GLY A 102 6.23 3.39 -6.53
C GLY A 102 5.70 3.49 -7.96
N TYR A 103 5.92 2.48 -8.80
CA TYR A 103 5.41 2.43 -10.17
C TYR A 103 4.10 1.65 -10.27
N TYR A 104 3.29 2.02 -11.25
CA TYR A 104 2.03 1.39 -11.60
C TYR A 104 2.00 1.02 -13.07
N ARG A 105 1.24 -0.01 -13.38
CA ARG A 105 0.78 -0.29 -14.74
C ARG A 105 -0.64 0.22 -14.88
N ILE A 106 -0.91 0.98 -15.93
CA ILE A 106 -2.24 1.55 -16.18
C ILE A 106 -3.00 0.59 -17.10
N ARG A 107 -3.82 -0.26 -16.50
CA ARG A 107 -4.62 -1.28 -17.22
C ARG A 107 -5.93 -0.69 -17.70
N VAL A 108 -6.26 -0.91 -18.96
CA VAL A 108 -7.60 -0.68 -19.52
C VAL A 108 -8.46 -1.89 -19.20
N LEU A 109 -9.60 -1.67 -18.52
CA LEU A 109 -10.39 -2.77 -17.98
C LEU A 109 -11.09 -3.61 -19.05
N HIS A 110 -11.62 -2.99 -20.10
CA HIS A 110 -12.40 -3.71 -21.13
C HIS A 110 -11.54 -4.69 -21.94
N SER A 111 -10.28 -4.33 -22.20
CA SER A 111 -9.34 -5.15 -22.97
C SER A 111 -8.39 -5.97 -22.10
N GLY A 112 -8.22 -5.61 -20.82
CA GLY A 112 -7.22 -6.18 -19.92
C GLY A 112 -5.77 -5.81 -20.27
N LYS A 113 -5.57 -4.86 -21.19
CA LYS A 113 -4.26 -4.42 -21.70
C LYS A 113 -3.75 -3.19 -20.97
N PHE A 114 -2.49 -2.84 -21.18
CA PHE A 114 -1.81 -1.78 -20.45
C PHE A 114 -1.39 -0.65 -21.37
N LEU A 115 -1.36 0.58 -20.85
CA LEU A 115 -0.66 1.67 -21.50
C LEU A 115 0.80 1.29 -21.73
N ASP A 116 1.29 1.59 -22.93
CA ASP A 116 2.60 1.21 -23.40
C ASP A 116 3.16 2.33 -24.29
N VAL A 117 4.37 2.79 -23.96
CA VAL A 117 5.13 3.69 -24.84
C VAL A 117 5.74 2.84 -25.96
N ILE A 118 5.32 3.12 -27.19
CA ILE A 118 5.62 2.26 -28.34
C ILE A 118 7.11 1.93 -28.44
N ARG A 119 7.40 0.62 -28.47
CA ARG A 119 8.75 0.06 -28.64
C ARG A 119 9.77 0.55 -27.60
N ALA A 120 9.31 0.93 -26.40
CA ALA A 120 10.15 1.54 -25.37
C ALA A 120 10.99 2.73 -25.89
N SER A 121 10.47 3.47 -26.87
CA SER A 121 11.15 4.64 -27.42
C SER A 121 11.48 5.63 -26.32
N GLU A 122 12.62 6.31 -26.41
CA GLU A 122 13.00 7.42 -25.53
C GLU A 122 12.78 8.78 -26.23
N ALA A 123 12.34 8.79 -27.49
CA ALA A 123 12.11 10.02 -28.25
C ALA A 123 10.87 10.78 -27.77
N ASP A 124 10.92 12.11 -27.85
CA ASP A 124 9.70 12.91 -27.72
C ASP A 124 8.71 12.55 -28.83
N ASP A 125 7.44 12.72 -28.52
CA ASP A 125 6.30 12.42 -29.39
C ASP A 125 6.10 10.94 -29.73
N ALA A 126 6.81 10.03 -29.05
CA ALA A 126 6.53 8.61 -29.19
C ALA A 126 5.10 8.30 -28.72
N SER A 127 4.37 7.54 -29.54
CA SER A 127 2.96 7.24 -29.27
C SER A 127 2.77 6.37 -28.04
N VAL A 128 1.71 6.67 -27.28
CA VAL A 128 1.22 5.79 -26.22
C VAL A 128 -0.01 5.05 -26.71
N LEU A 129 0.02 3.73 -26.56
CA LEU A 129 -0.98 2.80 -27.06
C LEU A 129 -1.34 1.77 -25.99
N GLN A 130 -2.41 1.02 -26.19
CA GLN A 130 -2.62 -0.19 -25.40
C GLN A 130 -1.82 -1.36 -25.98
N PHE A 131 -1.19 -2.14 -25.12
CA PHE A 131 -0.51 -3.37 -25.50
C PHE A 131 -0.72 -4.43 -24.43
N GLN A 132 -0.60 -5.70 -24.82
CA GLN A 132 -0.59 -6.79 -23.85
C GLN A 132 0.55 -6.59 -22.84
N LEU A 133 0.38 -7.11 -21.63
CA LEU A 133 1.40 -7.00 -20.58
C LEU A 133 2.75 -7.52 -21.09
N SER A 134 3.79 -6.71 -20.95
CA SER A 134 5.17 -7.08 -21.20
C SER A 134 6.00 -6.94 -19.91
N GLY A 135 7.16 -7.58 -19.88
CA GLY A 135 8.13 -7.44 -18.79
C GLY A 135 9.02 -6.20 -18.90
N THR A 136 8.69 -5.24 -19.75
CA THR A 136 9.54 -4.09 -20.09
C THR A 136 9.09 -2.83 -19.35
N ASP A 137 10.05 -1.94 -19.05
CA ASP A 137 9.82 -0.75 -18.22
C ASP A 137 8.93 0.33 -18.90
N ASN A 138 8.66 0.22 -20.20
CA ASN A 138 7.82 1.15 -20.96
C ASN A 138 6.30 1.02 -20.70
N GLN A 139 5.91 0.10 -19.81
CA GLN A 139 4.55 -0.03 -19.26
C GLN A 139 4.46 0.37 -17.78
N LEU A 140 5.57 0.86 -17.20
CA LEU A 140 5.66 1.25 -15.80
C LEU A 140 5.63 2.78 -15.71
N PHE A 141 4.66 3.30 -14.96
CA PHE A 141 4.43 4.73 -14.81
C PHE A 141 4.45 5.13 -13.35
N LYS A 142 5.16 6.20 -13.04
CA LYS A 142 5.10 6.86 -11.73
C LYS A 142 4.07 7.97 -11.80
N LEU A 143 3.16 8.00 -10.84
CA LEU A 143 2.19 9.07 -10.71
C LEU A 143 2.77 10.10 -9.74
N VAL A 144 3.23 11.23 -10.28
CA VAL A 144 3.89 12.31 -9.53
C VAL A 144 2.86 13.44 -9.37
N PRO A 145 2.48 13.84 -8.15
CA PRO A 145 1.61 15.00 -7.94
C PRO A 145 2.19 16.27 -8.60
N VAL A 146 1.35 17.24 -8.94
CA VAL A 146 1.74 18.60 -9.41
C VAL A 146 1.78 19.56 -8.20
N THR A 147 2.90 20.28 -8.01
CA THR A 147 3.25 21.08 -6.81
C THR A 147 2.32 22.25 -6.58
N ASP A 148 1.92 22.89 -7.66
CA ASP A 148 1.31 24.22 -7.63
C ASP A 148 -0.22 24.15 -7.60
N ASP A 149 -0.77 22.96 -7.82
CA ASP A 149 -2.14 22.66 -7.41
C ASP A 149 -2.11 22.41 -5.92
N ALA A 150 -3.13 22.90 -5.19
CA ALA A 150 -3.23 22.64 -3.77
C ALA A 150 -3.49 21.15 -3.49
N VAL A 151 -2.44 20.33 -3.54
CA VAL A 151 -1.96 19.35 -2.55
C VAL A 151 -0.44 19.15 -2.82
N GLY A 152 0.37 19.19 -1.75
CA GLY A 152 1.84 19.38 -1.79
C GLY A 152 2.68 18.20 -2.29
N GLU A 153 3.87 18.50 -2.83
CA GLU A 153 4.66 17.62 -3.72
C GLU A 153 6.01 17.17 -3.11
N SER A 154 6.35 15.88 -3.29
CA SER A 154 7.67 15.34 -3.73
C SER A 154 7.61 13.81 -3.92
N PRO A 155 8.53 13.18 -4.70
CA PRO A 155 8.32 11.91 -5.39
C PRO A 155 8.76 10.64 -4.62
N MET A 156 9.17 10.73 -3.35
CA MET A 156 9.38 9.53 -2.53
C MET A 156 8.05 8.99 -2.03
N SER A 157 7.84 7.68 -2.17
CA SER A 157 6.69 7.01 -1.54
C SER A 157 6.84 7.04 -0.02
N TYR A 158 5.71 7.04 0.71
CA TYR A 158 5.72 7.00 2.17
C TYR A 158 6.64 5.90 2.73
N GLY A 159 6.66 4.71 2.09
CA GLY A 159 7.53 3.61 2.48
C GLY A 159 9.01 3.92 2.33
N GLU A 160 9.43 4.63 1.28
CA GLU A 160 10.83 5.05 1.10
C GLU A 160 11.25 6.07 2.15
N THR A 161 10.38 7.04 2.46
CA THR A 161 10.64 8.06 3.49
C THR A 161 10.71 7.43 4.88
N ASN A 162 9.79 6.50 5.19
CA ASN A 162 9.75 5.80 6.48
C ASN A 162 10.95 4.85 6.67
N GLU A 163 11.38 4.15 5.61
CA GLU A 163 12.58 3.31 5.62
C GLU A 163 13.87 4.12 5.84
N MET A 164 13.96 5.31 5.24
CA MET A 164 15.08 6.22 5.45
C MET A 164 15.11 6.72 6.89
N LEU A 165 13.95 7.13 7.45
CA LEU A 165 13.83 7.50 8.85
C LEU A 165 14.24 6.35 9.77
N ARG A 166 13.72 5.15 9.54
CA ARG A 166 14.07 3.92 10.28
C ARG A 166 15.57 3.67 10.25
N THR A 167 16.21 3.73 9.08
CA THR A 167 17.66 3.52 8.92
C THR A 167 18.46 4.50 9.77
N ILE A 168 18.02 5.76 9.83
CA ILE A 168 18.69 6.81 10.61
C ILE A 168 18.50 6.57 12.11
N LEU A 169 17.29 6.19 12.55
CA LEU A 169 17.03 5.82 13.94
C LEU A 169 17.87 4.61 14.37
N LEU A 170 18.02 3.59 13.51
CA LEU A 170 18.89 2.44 13.74
C LEU A 170 20.37 2.86 13.90
N GLY A 171 20.84 3.86 13.16
CA GLY A 171 22.15 4.47 13.37
C GLY A 171 22.30 5.13 14.75
N VAL A 172 21.29 5.89 15.21
CA VAL A 172 21.30 6.58 16.51
C VAL A 172 21.32 5.63 17.72
N ILE A 173 20.72 4.45 17.59
CA ILE A 173 20.74 3.42 18.63
C ILE A 173 21.94 2.47 18.51
N GLY A 174 22.83 2.68 17.52
CA GLY A 174 24.06 1.90 17.35
C GLY A 174 23.88 0.55 16.63
N ALA A 175 22.71 0.28 16.04
CA ALA A 175 22.43 -0.96 15.33
C ALA A 175 23.11 -1.02 13.94
N ILE A 176 23.46 0.13 13.34
CA ILE A 176 24.15 0.20 12.03
C ILE A 176 25.43 1.06 12.16
N PRO A 177 26.64 0.46 12.14
CA PRO A 177 27.90 1.19 12.38
C PRO A 177 28.33 2.19 11.30
N LYS A 178 27.81 2.07 10.06
CA LYS A 178 28.25 2.83 8.88
C LYS A 178 27.44 4.09 8.57
N VAL A 179 26.31 4.29 9.24
CA VAL A 179 25.51 5.53 9.14
C VAL A 179 26.01 6.40 10.29
N GLY A 180 26.54 7.60 10.03
CA GLY A 180 27.07 8.48 11.08
C GLY A 180 26.02 8.72 12.17
N GLY A 181 26.09 7.93 13.26
CA GLY A 181 25.03 7.67 14.23
C GLY A 181 24.77 8.80 15.23
N GLY A 182 24.70 10.03 14.74
CA GLY A 182 24.37 11.21 15.55
C GLY A 182 22.92 11.64 15.36
N ILE A 183 22.34 12.26 16.38
CA ILE A 183 21.01 12.90 16.27
C ILE A 183 20.98 14.02 15.22
N SER A 184 22.14 14.59 14.84
CA SER A 184 22.29 15.47 13.67
C SER A 184 21.92 14.78 12.34
N ALA A 185 21.89 13.44 12.27
CA ALA A 185 21.34 12.70 11.14
C ALA A 185 19.81 12.60 11.18
N VAL A 186 19.18 12.50 12.37
CA VAL A 186 17.71 12.58 12.51
C VAL A 186 17.24 14.01 12.24
N ILE A 187 17.94 14.99 12.80
CA ILE A 187 17.75 16.41 12.53
C ILE A 187 17.99 16.65 11.04
N GLY A 188 19.16 16.30 10.49
CA GLY A 188 19.48 16.41 9.06
C GLY A 188 18.53 15.66 8.12
N PHE A 189 17.94 14.54 8.51
CA PHE A 189 16.88 13.86 7.75
C PHE A 189 15.64 14.74 7.60
N PHE A 190 15.23 15.34 8.71
CA PHE A 190 14.15 16.30 8.76
C PHE A 190 14.50 17.65 8.07
N TRP A 191 15.75 17.88 7.62
CA TRP A 191 16.24 19.17 7.05
C TRP A 191 16.94 19.14 5.69
N SER A 192 17.50 18.02 5.23
CA SER A 192 18.53 18.00 4.16
C SER A 192 18.03 18.19 2.73
N SER A 193 16.74 18.46 2.55
CA SER A 193 16.19 18.90 1.26
C SER A 193 15.11 19.93 1.55
N GLN A 194 15.09 21.01 0.78
CA GLN A 194 13.97 21.94 0.78
C GLN A 194 12.67 21.10 0.65
N ASN A 195 11.73 21.29 1.58
CA ASN A 195 10.37 20.73 1.62
C ASN A 195 10.11 19.29 2.17
N THR A 196 11.10 18.45 2.50
CA THR A 196 10.84 17.02 2.89
C THR A 196 10.02 16.76 4.14
N LEU A 197 9.95 17.71 5.06
CA LEU A 197 9.27 17.49 6.33
C LEU A 197 7.76 17.66 6.22
N SER A 198 7.33 18.75 5.56
CA SER A 198 5.93 18.91 5.17
C SER A 198 5.52 17.75 4.28
N GLU A 199 6.38 17.32 3.36
CA GLU A 199 6.12 16.17 2.50
C GLU A 199 5.96 14.86 3.29
N LEU A 200 6.84 14.55 4.24
CA LEU A 200 6.69 13.36 5.09
C LEU A 200 5.38 13.41 5.87
N TRP A 201 5.04 14.56 6.45
CA TRP A 201 3.79 14.70 7.18
C TRP A 201 2.56 14.61 6.30
N ASP A 202 2.65 15.14 5.10
CA ASP A 202 1.58 15.14 4.11
C ASP A 202 1.42 13.76 3.50
N GLN A 203 2.52 13.01 3.35
CA GLN A 203 2.54 11.61 2.94
C GLN A 203 2.00 10.71 4.05
N MET A 204 2.43 10.89 5.31
CA MET A 204 1.89 10.13 6.44
C MET A 204 0.40 10.43 6.63
N LYS A 205 0.00 11.69 6.52
CA LYS A 205 -1.40 12.11 6.58
C LYS A 205 -2.18 11.55 5.40
N THR A 206 -1.69 11.66 4.17
CA THR A 206 -2.32 11.06 2.99
C THR A 206 -2.45 9.55 3.14
N TYR A 207 -1.40 8.89 3.63
CA TYR A 207 -1.40 7.47 3.91
C TYR A 207 -2.49 7.12 4.93
N VAL A 208 -2.57 7.88 6.02
CA VAL A 208 -3.54 7.69 7.09
C VAL A 208 -4.96 8.08 6.68
N ASP A 209 -5.20 9.17 5.97
CA ASP A 209 -6.52 9.59 5.46
C ASP A 209 -7.04 8.68 4.37
N ALA A 210 -6.14 8.15 3.52
CA ALA A 210 -6.51 7.10 2.58
C ALA A 210 -7.08 5.87 3.31
N ARG A 211 -6.66 5.68 4.56
CA ARG A 211 -6.92 4.50 5.42
C ARG A 211 -7.96 4.76 6.52
N ILE A 212 -8.21 6.02 6.88
CA ILE A 212 -9.19 6.45 7.86
C ILE A 212 -10.17 7.41 7.19
N HIS A 213 -11.45 7.04 7.13
CA HIS A 213 -12.52 7.89 6.64
C HIS A 213 -12.89 9.05 7.60
N GLU A 214 -12.00 9.43 8.53
CA GLU A 214 -12.24 10.48 9.50
C GLU A 214 -11.43 11.71 9.11
N ILE A 215 -12.12 12.68 8.51
CA ILE A 215 -11.52 13.95 8.09
C ILE A 215 -11.22 14.77 9.34
N LEU A 216 -9.94 15.06 9.57
CA LEU A 216 -9.57 16.15 10.47
C LEU A 216 -9.88 17.49 9.80
N GLU A 217 -10.42 18.42 10.58
CA GLU A 217 -10.58 19.80 10.12
C GLU A 217 -9.23 20.38 9.75
N LYS A 218 -9.17 21.09 8.62
CA LYS A 218 -7.92 21.69 8.09
C LYS A 218 -7.18 22.51 9.15
N GLN A 219 -7.91 23.29 9.95
CA GLN A 219 -7.33 24.11 11.02
C GLN A 219 -6.60 23.29 12.09
N VAL A 220 -7.10 22.10 12.43
CA VAL A 220 -6.45 21.20 13.41
C VAL A 220 -5.15 20.65 12.82
N ILE A 221 -5.17 20.27 11.54
CA ILE A 221 -3.98 19.79 10.83
C ILE A 221 -2.92 20.89 10.76
N ASP A 222 -3.31 22.09 10.35
CA ASP A 222 -2.40 23.23 10.22
C ASP A 222 -1.74 23.54 11.57
N GLY A 223 -2.51 23.55 12.67
CA GLY A 223 -1.95 23.74 14.01
C GLY A 223 -0.96 22.66 14.45
N LEU A 224 -1.23 21.38 14.15
CA LEU A 224 -0.30 20.28 14.45
C LEU A 224 0.99 20.39 13.62
N ARG A 225 0.89 20.82 12.36
CA ARG A 225 2.05 21.07 11.50
C ARG A 225 2.89 22.22 12.04
N ASP A 226 2.25 23.33 12.41
CA ASP A 226 2.93 24.52 12.95
C ASP A 226 3.68 24.19 14.25
N ASP A 227 3.07 23.39 15.12
CA ASP A 227 3.72 22.93 16.35
C ASP A 227 4.98 22.12 16.09
N VAL A 228 4.91 21.18 15.15
CA VAL A 228 6.09 20.37 14.77
C VAL A 228 7.13 21.24 14.08
N ALA A 229 6.72 22.10 13.13
CA ALA A 229 7.60 23.00 12.39
C ALA A 229 8.35 23.96 13.32
N GLY A 230 7.69 24.54 14.31
CA GLY A 230 8.36 25.43 15.26
C GLY A 230 9.34 24.70 16.20
N LEU A 231 9.05 23.45 16.60
CA LEU A 231 10.00 22.64 17.38
C LEU A 231 11.27 22.38 16.59
N LEU A 232 11.06 22.09 15.31
CA LEU A 232 12.10 21.83 14.36
C LEU A 232 12.96 23.09 14.15
N ILE A 233 12.38 24.27 13.94
CA ILE A 233 13.16 25.52 13.83
C ILE A 233 14.14 25.67 15.01
N ILE A 234 13.70 25.43 16.24
CA ILE A 234 14.56 25.51 17.44
C ILE A 234 15.63 24.40 17.43
N ALA A 235 15.28 23.19 17.00
CA ALA A 235 16.23 22.09 16.89
C ALA A 235 17.31 22.34 15.82
N LYS A 236 16.98 23.06 14.74
CA LYS A 236 17.94 23.50 13.72
C LYS A 236 18.92 24.53 14.27
N GLU A 237 18.41 25.54 14.96
CA GLU A 237 19.27 26.52 15.64
C GLU A 237 20.21 25.85 16.64
N PHE A 238 19.79 24.75 17.28
CA PHE A 238 20.67 23.96 18.14
C PHE A 238 21.81 23.26 17.36
N ASP A 239 21.52 22.72 16.18
CA ASP A 239 22.50 21.98 15.38
C ASP A 239 23.58 22.91 14.82
N ASP A 240 23.18 24.10 14.37
CA ASP A 240 24.04 25.15 13.81
C ASP A 240 25.02 25.76 14.84
N LEU A 241 24.74 25.62 16.14
CA LEU A 241 25.60 26.15 17.20
C LEU A 241 26.88 25.34 17.41
N SER A 242 27.97 26.03 17.73
CA SER A 242 29.26 25.41 18.07
C SER A 242 29.11 24.42 19.24
N PRO A 243 29.75 23.23 19.15
CA PRO A 243 29.71 22.22 20.21
C PRO A 243 30.36 22.75 21.50
N LYS A 244 30.03 22.13 22.63
CA LYS A 244 30.62 22.41 23.95
C LYS A 244 30.41 23.85 24.43
N THR A 245 29.24 24.42 24.16
CA THR A 245 28.88 25.78 24.55
C THR A 245 27.62 25.82 25.42
N VAL A 246 27.57 26.75 26.38
CA VAL A 246 26.37 26.99 27.20
C VAL A 246 25.17 27.36 26.32
N GLU A 247 25.43 28.04 25.20
CA GLU A 247 24.41 28.41 24.22
C GLU A 247 23.78 27.17 23.56
N LYS A 248 24.60 26.22 23.09
CA LYS A 248 24.10 24.96 22.50
C LYS A 248 23.28 24.15 23.51
N GLY A 249 23.76 24.05 24.75
CA GLY A 249 23.02 23.42 25.84
C GLY A 249 21.67 24.08 26.14
N SER A 250 21.66 25.42 26.20
CA SER A 250 20.43 26.19 26.42
C SER A 250 19.43 25.98 25.29
N LYS A 251 19.88 25.97 24.03
CA LYS A 251 19.02 25.76 22.87
C LYS A 251 18.40 24.35 22.85
N LEU A 252 19.15 23.31 23.23
CA LEU A 252 18.61 21.95 23.38
C LEU A 252 17.48 21.90 24.43
N ILE A 253 17.68 22.54 25.58
CA ILE A 253 16.67 22.62 26.65
C ILE A 253 15.43 23.40 26.16
N SER A 254 15.63 24.48 25.41
CA SER A 254 14.53 25.24 24.79
C SER A 254 13.71 24.39 23.82
N ALA A 255 14.35 23.58 22.96
CA ALA A 255 13.66 22.67 22.05
C ALA A 255 12.81 21.66 22.84
N ILE A 256 13.40 21.01 23.84
CA ILE A 256 12.70 20.06 24.71
C ILE A 256 11.51 20.71 25.41
N SER A 257 11.68 21.93 25.92
CA SER A 257 10.63 22.68 26.61
C SER A 257 9.49 23.07 25.66
N TYR A 258 9.83 23.56 24.47
CA TYR A 258 8.87 23.93 23.43
C TYR A 258 8.00 22.75 23.02
N GLY A 259 8.62 21.60 22.74
CA GLY A 259 7.88 20.39 22.37
C GLY A 259 7.06 19.83 23.52
N SER A 260 7.54 19.95 24.77
CA SER A 260 6.80 19.50 25.96
C SER A 260 5.51 20.31 26.14
N GLY A 261 5.56 21.62 25.89
CA GLY A 261 4.39 22.50 25.97
C GLY A 261 3.31 22.20 24.93
N ARG A 262 3.61 21.43 23.89
CA ARG A 262 2.70 21.10 22.78
C ARG A 262 2.15 19.70 22.83
N GLN A 263 2.66 18.83 23.71
CA GLN A 263 2.25 17.42 23.77
C GLN A 263 0.73 17.23 23.88
N THR A 264 0.03 18.12 24.58
CA THR A 264 -1.44 18.07 24.76
C THR A 264 -2.22 18.29 23.48
N HIS A 265 -1.61 18.82 22.41
CA HIS A 265 -2.22 18.96 21.10
C HIS A 265 -2.23 17.63 20.33
N PHE A 266 -1.35 16.69 20.69
CA PHE A 266 -1.17 15.41 20.00
C PHE A 266 -1.69 14.23 20.83
N LEU A 267 -1.39 14.24 22.12
CA LEU A 267 -1.74 13.14 23.02
C LEU A 267 -3.24 13.09 23.32
N ASN A 268 -3.75 11.87 23.43
CA ASN A 268 -5.15 11.58 23.73
C ASN A 268 -6.14 12.24 22.77
N LYS A 269 -5.75 12.46 21.51
CA LYS A 269 -6.62 12.98 20.46
C LYS A 269 -7.31 11.87 19.67
N LYS A 270 -7.91 12.23 18.55
CA LYS A 270 -8.44 11.27 17.58
C LYS A 270 -7.29 10.51 16.92
N ALA A 271 -7.56 9.28 16.49
CA ALA A 271 -6.54 8.41 15.94
C ALA A 271 -5.96 8.90 14.60
N SER A 272 -6.65 9.81 13.91
CA SER A 272 -6.14 10.54 12.74
C SER A 272 -4.95 11.47 13.05
N VAL A 273 -4.68 11.80 14.32
CA VAL A 273 -3.48 12.53 14.75
C VAL A 273 -2.24 11.64 14.79
N LEU A 274 -2.39 10.31 14.67
CA LEU A 274 -1.30 9.35 14.82
C LEU A 274 -0.03 9.71 14.04
N PRO A 275 -0.08 10.10 12.74
CA PRO A 275 1.10 10.61 12.04
C PRO A 275 1.89 11.62 12.87
N TYR A 276 1.28 12.77 13.15
CA TYR A 276 1.88 13.89 13.85
C TYR A 276 2.38 13.51 15.25
N LEU A 277 1.63 12.65 15.95
CA LEU A 277 2.06 12.10 17.23
C LEU A 277 3.38 11.32 17.10
N LEU A 278 3.54 10.52 16.05
CA LEU A 278 4.73 9.70 15.83
C LEU A 278 5.96 10.58 15.63
N GLY A 279 5.99 11.49 14.67
CA GLY A 279 7.22 12.28 14.50
C GLY A 279 7.46 13.31 15.60
N LEU A 280 6.42 13.86 16.28
CA LEU A 280 6.67 14.63 17.52
C LEU A 280 7.34 13.74 18.58
N GLY A 281 6.82 12.52 18.78
CA GLY A 281 7.41 11.53 19.68
C GLY A 281 8.86 11.23 19.33
N THR A 282 9.15 10.95 18.06
CA THR A 282 10.49 10.68 17.54
C THR A 282 11.45 11.83 17.82
N ILE A 283 11.08 13.08 17.50
CA ILE A 283 11.93 14.26 17.76
C ILE A 283 12.15 14.43 19.27
N MET A 284 11.10 14.32 20.07
CA MET A 284 11.16 14.53 21.52
C MET A 284 12.00 13.49 22.26
N ILE A 285 11.94 12.24 21.81
CA ILE A 285 12.73 11.12 22.33
C ILE A 285 14.19 11.29 21.90
N ALA A 286 14.43 11.65 20.64
CA ALA A 286 15.78 11.93 20.14
C ALA A 286 16.45 13.08 20.92
N LEU A 287 15.80 14.24 21.07
CA LEU A 287 16.35 15.39 21.81
C LEU A 287 16.71 15.02 23.26
N ARG A 288 15.88 14.22 23.94
CA ARG A 288 16.15 13.74 25.31
C ARG A 288 17.28 12.74 25.37
N ARG A 289 17.41 11.85 24.37
CA ARG A 289 18.57 10.97 24.26
C ARG A 289 19.85 11.79 24.04
N LYS A 290 19.83 12.86 23.23
CA LYS A 290 20.97 13.78 23.08
C LYS A 290 21.39 14.36 24.42
N LEU A 291 20.42 14.88 25.16
CA LEU A 291 20.65 15.47 26.47
C LEU A 291 21.23 14.46 27.47
N LEU A 292 20.98 13.17 27.30
CA LEU A 292 21.49 12.12 28.17
C LEU A 292 22.89 11.62 27.76
N VAL A 293 23.08 11.30 26.48
CA VAL A 293 24.27 10.57 25.98
C VAL A 293 25.38 11.52 25.54
N ASP A 294 25.03 12.65 24.94
CA ASP A 294 25.98 13.60 24.34
C ASP A 294 26.15 14.86 25.19
N TYR A 295 25.91 14.76 26.50
CA TYR A 295 25.87 15.91 27.41
C TYR A 295 27.18 16.72 27.35
N TYR A 296 28.35 16.06 27.37
CA TYR A 296 29.64 16.74 27.25
C TYR A 296 29.79 17.48 25.91
N GLU A 297 29.40 16.88 24.79
CA GLU A 297 29.47 17.51 23.47
C GLU A 297 28.48 18.69 23.31
N VAL A 298 27.41 18.69 24.10
CA VAL A 298 26.42 19.77 24.12
C VAL A 298 26.87 20.93 25.03
N PHE A 299 27.30 20.63 26.27
CA PHE A 299 27.52 21.63 27.32
C PHE A 299 29.00 21.96 27.58
N GLY A 300 29.93 21.09 27.17
CA GLY A 300 31.38 21.22 27.42
C GLY A 300 31.84 20.74 28.80
N TYR A 301 30.94 20.17 29.60
CA TYR A 301 31.21 19.61 30.91
C TYR A 301 30.33 18.37 31.16
N GLU A 302 30.71 17.52 32.11
CA GLU A 302 29.97 16.31 32.46
C GLU A 302 28.75 16.61 33.35
N PRO A 303 27.62 15.91 33.20
CA PRO A 303 26.45 16.12 34.04
C PRO A 303 26.71 15.64 35.47
N SER A 304 26.06 16.27 36.45
CA SER A 304 26.03 15.70 37.79
C SER A 304 25.27 14.37 37.79
N LYS A 305 25.55 13.47 38.75
CA LYS A 305 24.82 12.21 38.90
C LYS A 305 23.31 12.44 39.02
N ASN A 306 22.89 13.52 39.67
CA ASN A 306 21.49 13.88 39.83
C ASN A 306 20.86 14.31 38.49
N ASP A 307 21.57 15.13 37.71
CA ASP A 307 21.08 15.60 36.42
C ASP A 307 20.99 14.45 35.40
N TYR A 308 22.00 13.56 35.38
CA TYR A 308 21.94 12.34 34.58
C TYR A 308 20.69 11.50 34.90
N GLN A 309 20.39 11.26 36.18
CA GLN A 309 19.21 10.49 36.59
C GLN A 309 17.90 11.19 36.21
N LYS A 310 17.82 12.52 36.33
CA LYS A 310 16.66 13.30 35.87
C LYS A 310 16.47 13.20 34.36
N HIS A 311 17.54 13.31 33.58
CA HIS A 311 17.47 13.19 32.11
C HIS A 311 17.06 11.78 31.69
N LEU A 312 17.59 10.73 32.35
CA LEU A 312 17.19 9.34 32.12
C LEU A 312 15.71 9.11 32.43
N ALA A 313 15.23 9.60 33.58
CA ALA A 313 13.82 9.50 33.95
C ALA A 313 12.90 10.25 32.96
N SER A 314 13.32 11.44 32.51
CA SER A 314 12.59 12.22 31.51
C SER A 314 12.50 11.50 30.17
N LEU A 315 13.58 10.87 29.71
CA LEU A 315 13.61 10.07 28.49
C LEU A 315 12.67 8.87 28.60
N LYS A 316 12.76 8.10 29.69
CA LYS A 316 11.90 6.92 29.95
C LYS A 316 10.42 7.27 29.95
N GLU A 317 10.03 8.34 30.64
CA GLU A 317 8.63 8.76 30.68
C GLU A 317 8.17 9.26 29.29
N CYS A 318 9.02 9.97 28.56
CA CYS A 318 8.71 10.40 27.19
C CYS A 318 8.44 9.19 26.27
N ILE A 319 9.35 8.19 26.26
CA ILE A 319 9.17 6.94 25.50
C ILE A 319 7.84 6.28 25.87
N LYS A 320 7.58 6.10 27.16
CA LYS A 320 6.37 5.44 27.67
C LYS A 320 5.09 6.14 27.25
N VAL A 321 5.00 7.46 27.42
CA VAL A 321 3.79 8.25 27.12
C VAL A 321 3.46 8.20 25.63
N PHE A 322 4.43 8.47 24.76
CA PHE A 322 4.21 8.45 23.31
C PHE A 322 3.92 7.03 22.81
N SER A 323 4.65 6.01 23.28
CA SER A 323 4.43 4.61 22.86
C SER A 323 3.03 4.13 23.23
N LYS A 324 2.57 4.46 24.44
CA LYS A 324 1.24 4.07 24.93
C LYS A 324 0.12 4.68 24.09
N ASP A 325 0.22 5.96 23.76
CA ASP A 325 -0.85 6.65 23.02
C ASP A 325 -0.82 6.27 21.53
N ALA A 326 0.36 6.06 20.95
CA ALA A 326 0.50 5.56 19.59
C ALA A 326 -0.12 4.16 19.43
N GLU A 327 0.12 3.23 20.38
CA GLU A 327 -0.51 1.91 20.37
C GLU A 327 -2.03 1.97 20.61
N LYS A 328 -2.50 2.90 21.44
CA LYS A 328 -3.93 3.16 21.61
C LYS A 328 -4.56 3.58 20.29
N HIS A 329 -3.96 4.51 19.55
CA HIS A 329 -4.44 4.90 18.23
C HIS A 329 -4.42 3.73 17.24
N ARG A 330 -3.31 2.99 17.16
CA ARG A 330 -3.21 1.78 16.33
C ARG A 330 -4.41 0.83 16.53
N LYS A 331 -4.77 0.54 17.78
CA LYS A 331 -5.94 -0.30 18.12
C LYS A 331 -7.26 0.33 17.70
N THR A 332 -7.44 1.63 17.95
CA THR A 332 -8.63 2.37 17.51
C THR A 332 -8.79 2.30 16.00
N LEU A 333 -7.71 2.45 15.22
CA LEU A 333 -7.74 2.36 13.77
C LEU A 333 -8.13 0.97 13.29
N MET A 334 -7.55 -0.08 13.86
CA MET A 334 -7.90 -1.47 13.54
C MET A 334 -9.38 -1.74 13.78
N ASN A 335 -9.89 -1.35 14.96
CA ASN A 335 -11.30 -1.52 15.30
C ASN A 335 -12.22 -0.72 14.36
N SER A 336 -11.83 0.51 14.02
CA SER A 336 -12.58 1.33 13.06
C SER A 336 -12.66 0.63 11.70
N ARG A 337 -11.53 0.13 11.18
CA ARG A 337 -11.48 -0.55 9.88
C ARG A 337 -12.34 -1.81 9.86
N LEU A 338 -12.28 -2.62 10.93
CA LEU A 338 -13.07 -3.84 11.06
C LEU A 338 -14.57 -3.57 11.26
N SER A 339 -14.97 -2.40 11.75
CA SER A 339 -16.39 -2.06 11.94
C SER A 339 -17.17 -1.91 10.63
N HIS A 340 -16.47 -1.69 9.51
CA HIS A 340 -17.05 -1.63 8.18
C HIS A 340 -17.42 -3.00 7.58
N LEU A 341 -16.78 -4.07 8.07
CA LEU A 341 -17.13 -5.44 7.74
C LEU A 341 -18.39 -5.82 8.52
N ARG A 342 -19.50 -5.94 7.80
CA ARG A 342 -20.80 -6.27 8.40
C ARG A 342 -20.87 -7.77 8.69
N GLU A 343 -21.68 -8.11 9.67
CA GLU A 343 -22.14 -9.49 9.83
C GLU A 343 -22.95 -9.92 8.59
N ARG A 344 -23.07 -11.23 8.38
CA ARG A 344 -23.84 -11.79 7.28
C ARG A 344 -25.25 -11.22 7.26
N LYS A 345 -25.72 -10.81 6.07
CA LYS A 345 -27.07 -10.31 5.85
C LYS A 345 -27.89 -11.31 5.06
N ASP A 346 -28.95 -11.85 5.68
CA ASP A 346 -29.92 -12.75 5.04
C ASP A 346 -31.09 -11.94 4.44
N MET A 347 -31.51 -12.30 3.23
CA MET A 347 -32.58 -11.62 2.48
C MET A 347 -33.56 -12.62 1.86
N LYS A 348 -34.82 -12.20 1.73
CA LYS A 348 -35.89 -12.96 1.06
C LYS A 348 -36.58 -12.04 0.05
N THR A 349 -36.39 -12.33 -1.24
CA THR A 349 -36.97 -11.55 -2.35
C THR A 349 -38.10 -12.33 -2.99
N LYS A 350 -39.21 -11.65 -3.29
CA LYS A 350 -40.34 -12.22 -4.03
C LYS A 350 -40.19 -11.86 -5.50
N GLU A 351 -40.13 -12.85 -6.37
CA GLU A 351 -40.04 -12.67 -7.82
C GLU A 351 -41.34 -13.08 -8.50
N GLN A 352 -41.67 -12.40 -9.60
CA GLN A 352 -42.84 -12.72 -10.45
C GLN A 352 -42.34 -13.24 -11.79
N HIS A 353 -42.99 -14.27 -12.32
CA HIS A 353 -42.72 -14.76 -13.67
C HIS A 353 -43.17 -13.71 -14.70
N GLU A 354 -42.34 -13.46 -15.72
CA GLU A 354 -42.65 -12.53 -16.82
C GLU A 354 -43.95 -12.90 -17.58
N THR A 355 -44.33 -14.19 -17.56
CA THR A 355 -45.45 -14.73 -18.34
C THR A 355 -46.78 -14.82 -17.57
N GLY A 356 -46.85 -14.38 -16.31
CA GLY A 356 -48.10 -14.23 -15.55
C GLY A 356 -48.94 -15.50 -15.28
N GLN A 357 -48.48 -16.68 -15.72
CA GLN A 357 -49.19 -17.96 -15.58
C GLN A 357 -48.69 -18.84 -14.41
N GLU A 358 -47.61 -18.46 -13.73
CA GLU A 358 -47.01 -19.23 -12.63
C GLU A 358 -47.08 -18.49 -11.28
N LEU A 359 -47.22 -19.25 -10.19
CA LEU A 359 -47.26 -18.73 -8.82
C LEU A 359 -45.94 -18.02 -8.45
N PRO A 360 -45.98 -16.96 -7.63
CA PRO A 360 -44.76 -16.25 -7.24
C PRO A 360 -43.81 -17.17 -6.46
N TYR A 361 -42.51 -17.08 -6.75
CA TYR A 361 -41.46 -17.81 -6.04
C TYR A 361 -40.63 -16.86 -5.16
N PHE A 362 -39.86 -17.46 -4.23
CA PHE A 362 -38.98 -16.72 -3.33
C PHE A 362 -37.52 -17.10 -3.59
N ILE A 363 -36.67 -16.09 -3.68
CA ILE A 363 -35.22 -16.24 -3.65
C ILE A 363 -34.76 -15.93 -2.24
N LEU A 364 -34.13 -16.92 -1.61
CA LEU A 364 -33.43 -16.75 -0.34
C LEU A 364 -31.97 -16.48 -0.64
N SER A 365 -31.37 -15.55 0.08
CA SER A 365 -29.98 -15.18 -0.17
C SER A 365 -29.27 -14.66 1.05
N SER A 366 -27.94 -14.71 0.98
CA SER A 366 -27.06 -14.22 2.03
C SER A 366 -25.90 -13.49 1.40
N GLN A 367 -25.49 -12.41 2.04
CA GLN A 367 -24.45 -11.52 1.55
C GLN A 367 -23.39 -11.31 2.62
N ALA A 368 -22.13 -11.30 2.18
CA ALA A 368 -20.99 -10.76 2.92
C ALA A 368 -20.68 -9.37 2.35
N GLU A 369 -20.48 -8.38 3.21
CA GLU A 369 -20.29 -7.00 2.79
C GLU A 369 -19.24 -6.30 3.66
N ASP A 370 -18.30 -5.64 3.00
CA ASP A 370 -17.37 -4.69 3.59
C ASP A 370 -17.64 -3.31 2.99
N THR A 371 -18.25 -2.45 3.81
CA THR A 371 -18.70 -1.12 3.37
C THR A 371 -17.54 -0.16 3.13
N TYR A 372 -16.32 -0.50 3.58
CA TYR A 372 -15.15 0.35 3.46
C TYR A 372 -14.69 0.52 2.00
N ASP A 373 -14.65 -0.58 1.24
CA ASP A 373 -14.23 -0.61 -0.17
C ASP A 373 -15.31 -1.16 -1.10
N LYS A 374 -16.57 -1.21 -0.61
CA LYS A 374 -17.73 -1.74 -1.32
C LYS A 374 -17.56 -3.19 -1.77
N TRP A 375 -16.65 -3.92 -1.16
CA TRP A 375 -16.49 -5.33 -1.42
C TRP A 375 -17.74 -6.08 -0.98
N SER A 376 -18.24 -6.97 -1.83
CA SER A 376 -19.34 -7.85 -1.47
C SER A 376 -19.28 -9.18 -2.21
N MET A 377 -19.87 -10.18 -1.59
CA MET A 377 -20.14 -11.47 -2.20
C MET A 377 -21.56 -11.90 -1.82
N TYR A 378 -22.24 -12.56 -2.75
CA TYR A 378 -23.66 -12.90 -2.63
C TYR A 378 -23.92 -14.31 -3.12
N TRP A 379 -24.73 -15.05 -2.36
CA TRP A 379 -25.17 -16.40 -2.69
C TRP A 379 -26.69 -16.47 -2.54
N SER A 380 -27.34 -17.24 -3.42
CA SER A 380 -28.80 -17.39 -3.41
C SER A 380 -29.24 -18.83 -3.66
N MET A 381 -30.39 -19.17 -3.09
CA MET A 381 -31.12 -20.40 -3.40
C MET A 381 -32.57 -20.07 -3.75
N MET A 382 -33.12 -20.79 -4.73
CA MET A 382 -34.56 -20.77 -5.01
C MET A 382 -35.30 -21.79 -4.16
N TYR A 383 -36.36 -21.32 -3.52
CA TYR A 383 -37.39 -22.17 -2.95
C TYR A 383 -38.38 -22.53 -4.07
N ASN A 384 -38.33 -23.77 -4.56
CA ASN A 384 -39.16 -24.40 -5.64
C ASN A 384 -38.46 -24.74 -6.99
N GLY A 385 -37.11 -24.81 -7.01
CA GLY A 385 -36.34 -25.77 -7.83
C GLY A 385 -36.07 -25.44 -9.32
N GLN A 386 -35.26 -24.45 -9.72
CA GLN A 386 -33.82 -24.35 -9.41
C GLN A 386 -33.23 -22.95 -9.68
N ILE A 387 -32.53 -22.39 -8.68
CA ILE A 387 -31.34 -21.50 -8.71
C ILE A 387 -30.56 -21.88 -7.45
N GLY A 388 -29.23 -22.02 -7.54
CA GLY A 388 -28.45 -22.77 -6.55
C GLY A 388 -27.18 -22.10 -6.01
N ASP A 389 -27.09 -22.16 -4.68
CA ASP A 389 -25.92 -22.30 -3.80
C ASP A 389 -26.52 -22.78 -2.46
N PHE A 390 -26.73 -24.09 -2.27
CA PHE A 390 -27.57 -24.64 -1.18
C PHE A 390 -27.11 -24.23 0.24
N ASP A 391 -25.81 -24.06 0.45
CA ASP A 391 -25.19 -23.60 1.70
C ASP A 391 -24.95 -22.08 1.70
N PHE A 392 -25.85 -21.29 1.09
CA PHE A 392 -25.69 -19.84 0.86
C PHE A 392 -25.36 -19.06 2.15
N LYS A 393 -25.91 -19.50 3.29
CA LYS A 393 -25.66 -18.87 4.60
C LYS A 393 -24.25 -19.13 5.10
N GLU A 394 -23.82 -20.38 5.05
CA GLU A 394 -22.50 -20.83 5.49
C GLU A 394 -21.41 -20.23 4.60
N ARG A 395 -21.67 -20.12 3.30
CA ARG A 395 -20.78 -19.48 2.33
C ARG A 395 -20.60 -17.99 2.61
N ALA A 396 -21.70 -17.28 2.87
CA ALA A 396 -21.62 -15.88 3.23
C ALA A 396 -20.93 -15.68 4.58
N GLU A 397 -21.18 -16.54 5.57
CA GLU A 397 -20.48 -16.49 6.86
C GLU A 397 -18.97 -16.75 6.70
N PHE A 398 -18.61 -17.76 5.92
CA PHE A 398 -17.22 -18.06 5.60
C PHE A 398 -16.54 -16.89 4.90
N ALA A 399 -17.21 -16.25 3.94
CA ALA A 399 -16.67 -15.08 3.25
C ALA A 399 -16.48 -13.88 4.18
N VAL A 400 -17.38 -13.66 5.16
CA VAL A 400 -17.15 -12.67 6.23
C VAL A 400 -15.88 -13.00 7.00
N GLN A 401 -15.66 -14.28 7.36
CA GLN A 401 -14.45 -14.68 8.09
C GLN A 401 -13.17 -14.58 7.24
N GLN A 402 -13.21 -14.96 5.96
CA GLN A 402 -12.11 -14.79 5.01
C GLN A 402 -11.74 -13.32 4.89
N ARG A 403 -12.75 -12.46 4.69
CA ARG A 403 -12.56 -11.02 4.56
C ARG A 403 -12.04 -10.40 5.86
N ARG A 404 -12.53 -10.87 7.02
CA ARG A 404 -12.02 -10.45 8.33
C ARG A 404 -10.53 -10.74 8.46
N ASN A 405 -10.09 -11.97 8.18
CA ASN A 405 -8.67 -12.31 8.29
C ASN A 405 -7.82 -11.55 7.27
N GLN A 406 -8.30 -11.40 6.03
CA GLN A 406 -7.64 -10.58 5.02
C GLN A 406 -7.43 -9.14 5.53
N ILE A 407 -8.49 -8.47 5.99
CA ILE A 407 -8.42 -7.11 6.53
C ILE A 407 -7.47 -7.04 7.71
N THR A 408 -7.61 -7.94 8.69
CA THR A 408 -6.76 -7.95 9.88
C THR A 408 -5.29 -8.02 9.49
N GLN A 409 -4.91 -8.96 8.61
CA GLN A 409 -3.50 -9.18 8.28
C GLN A 409 -2.91 -8.06 7.44
N GLN A 410 -3.65 -7.59 6.43
CA GLN A 410 -3.19 -6.51 5.55
C GLN A 410 -3.14 -5.19 6.31
N TYR A 411 -4.21 -4.83 7.02
CA TYR A 411 -4.27 -3.56 7.74
C TYR A 411 -3.34 -3.53 8.96
N GLU A 412 -3.11 -4.67 9.64
CA GLU A 412 -2.08 -4.73 10.68
C GLU A 412 -0.68 -4.50 10.09
N SER A 413 -0.38 -5.03 8.91
CA SER A 413 0.91 -4.80 8.26
C SER A 413 1.10 -3.33 7.87
N GLU A 414 0.04 -2.67 7.41
CA GLU A 414 0.06 -1.24 7.09
C GLU A 414 0.27 -0.36 8.33
N LEU A 415 -0.37 -0.73 9.44
CA LEU A 415 -0.16 -0.08 10.72
C LEU A 415 1.23 -0.39 11.28
N ASP A 416 1.77 -1.57 11.02
CA ASP A 416 3.14 -1.92 11.40
C ASP A 416 4.18 -1.06 10.68
N GLU A 417 3.98 -0.82 9.38
CA GLU A 417 4.78 0.11 8.57
C GLU A 417 4.65 1.53 9.13
N LEU A 418 3.44 2.00 9.40
CA LEU A 418 3.22 3.34 9.97
C LEU A 418 3.93 3.53 11.33
N MET A 419 3.84 2.50 12.17
CA MET A 419 4.33 2.51 13.54
C MET A 419 5.81 2.15 13.66
N ASP A 420 6.51 1.98 12.54
CA ASP A 420 7.85 1.42 12.52
C ASP A 420 8.81 2.20 13.43
N GLN A 421 8.88 3.51 13.25
CA GLN A 421 9.66 4.40 14.11
C GLN A 421 9.33 4.27 15.61
N ALA A 422 8.06 4.03 15.97
CA ALA A 422 7.66 3.94 17.36
C ALA A 422 8.17 2.68 18.06
N LYS A 423 8.31 1.56 17.36
CA LYS A 423 8.81 0.33 18.01
C LYS A 423 10.32 0.39 18.26
N LEU A 424 11.04 1.30 17.58
CA LEU A 424 12.44 1.62 17.87
C LEU A 424 12.62 2.49 19.12
N TRP A 425 11.61 3.26 19.53
CA TRP A 425 11.73 4.26 20.61
C TRP A 425 12.26 3.70 21.92
N LYS A 426 11.90 2.46 22.29
CA LYS A 426 12.43 1.83 23.51
C LYS A 426 13.95 1.75 23.51
N HIS A 427 14.58 1.51 22.37
CA HIS A 427 16.04 1.39 22.24
C HIS A 427 16.77 2.75 22.33
N PHE A 428 16.03 3.86 22.43
CA PHE A 428 16.62 5.16 22.76
C PHE A 428 17.01 5.24 24.24
N ASP A 429 16.44 4.40 25.10
CA ASP A 429 16.89 4.23 26.48
C ASP A 429 18.23 3.46 26.50
N PRO A 430 19.34 4.05 26.98
CA PRO A 430 20.63 3.37 27.03
C PRO A 430 20.68 2.22 28.04
N THR A 431 19.64 2.05 28.86
CA THR A 431 19.51 0.91 29.79
C THR A 431 18.77 -0.29 29.19
N GLU A 432 18.20 -0.13 27.99
CA GLU A 432 17.62 -1.25 27.23
C GLU A 432 18.73 -2.04 26.52
N GLY A 433 18.45 -3.31 26.24
CA GLY A 433 19.37 -4.17 25.49
C GLY A 433 19.49 -3.77 24.02
N ASP A 434 20.52 -4.32 23.37
CA ASP A 434 20.79 -4.11 21.96
C ASP A 434 19.56 -4.43 21.09
N TYR A 435 19.38 -3.63 20.04
CA TYR A 435 18.36 -3.91 19.04
C TYR A 435 18.72 -5.20 18.29
N VAL A 436 17.72 -6.09 18.17
CA VAL A 436 17.82 -7.33 17.40
C VAL A 436 16.68 -7.32 16.39
N GLU A 437 17.05 -7.34 15.12
CA GLU A 437 16.10 -7.48 14.01
C GLU A 437 15.36 -8.82 14.12
N LYS A 438 14.05 -8.79 13.92
CA LYS A 438 13.14 -9.93 14.03
C LYS A 438 12.49 -10.20 12.69
N VAL A 439 12.38 -11.48 12.35
CA VAL A 439 11.53 -11.92 11.23
C VAL A 439 10.08 -11.96 11.71
N ILE A 440 9.23 -11.18 11.06
CA ILE A 440 7.78 -11.22 11.27
C ILE A 440 7.17 -12.12 10.20
N LYS A 441 6.30 -13.04 10.63
CA LYS A 441 5.55 -13.92 9.73
C LYS A 441 4.07 -13.55 9.76
N ARG A 442 3.45 -13.42 8.59
CA ARG A 442 2.00 -13.17 8.44
C ARG A 442 1.38 -14.13 7.45
N THR A 443 0.12 -14.46 7.63
CA THR A 443 -0.62 -15.35 6.72
C THR A 443 -1.86 -14.65 6.22
N VAL A 444 -1.94 -14.37 4.92
CA VAL A 444 -3.10 -13.73 4.29
C VAL A 444 -3.90 -14.78 3.52
N GLY A 445 -5.20 -14.85 3.80
CA GLY A 445 -6.12 -15.89 3.32
C GLY A 445 -7.17 -16.21 4.39
N THR A 446 -7.92 -17.29 4.32
CA THR A 446 -8.05 -18.19 3.17
C THR A 446 -8.76 -17.47 2.03
N PHE A 447 -8.26 -17.61 0.81
CA PHE A 447 -8.97 -17.23 -0.42
C PHE A 447 -9.56 -18.48 -1.07
N GLY A 448 -10.66 -18.36 -1.80
CA GLY A 448 -11.34 -19.49 -2.44
C GLY A 448 -12.70 -19.79 -1.82
N GLY A 449 -13.21 -21.00 -2.05
CA GLY A 449 -14.58 -21.37 -1.64
C GLY A 449 -14.68 -22.02 -0.27
N TYR A 450 -15.92 -22.12 0.23
CA TYR A 450 -16.26 -22.70 1.54
C TYR A 450 -15.79 -24.15 1.70
N HIS A 451 -15.87 -24.97 0.66
CA HIS A 451 -15.49 -26.38 0.75
C HIS A 451 -14.02 -26.59 0.42
N GLY A 452 -13.38 -27.47 1.18
CA GLY A 452 -12.05 -27.99 0.88
C GLY A 452 -11.98 -29.49 1.12
N THR A 453 -11.15 -30.18 0.32
CA THR A 453 -11.09 -31.64 0.30
C THR A 453 -9.74 -32.14 0.79
N THR A 454 -8.65 -31.77 0.13
CA THR A 454 -7.29 -32.22 0.45
C THR A 454 -6.46 -31.03 0.88
N ALA A 455 -5.98 -31.03 2.13
CA ALA A 455 -5.12 -29.97 2.64
C ALA A 455 -3.68 -30.13 2.13
N PHE A 456 -3.00 -29.01 1.90
CA PHE A 456 -1.57 -28.96 1.62
C PHE A 456 -0.94 -27.80 2.38
N GLU A 457 0.32 -27.96 2.78
CA GLU A 457 1.03 -26.99 3.62
C GLU A 457 2.21 -26.32 2.89
N GLY A 458 2.68 -26.88 1.78
CA GLY A 458 3.95 -26.48 1.18
C GLY A 458 5.14 -26.78 2.11
N VAL A 459 6.33 -26.30 1.74
CA VAL A 459 7.57 -26.64 2.46
C VAL A 459 7.96 -25.53 3.43
N LYS A 460 8.16 -25.89 4.70
CA LYS A 460 8.59 -24.95 5.75
C LYS A 460 10.07 -24.60 5.60
N ASP A 461 10.40 -23.32 5.80
CA ASP A 461 11.77 -22.79 5.80
C ASP A 461 12.53 -23.03 4.48
N ALA A 462 11.81 -23.30 3.38
CA ALA A 462 12.35 -23.46 2.04
C ALA A 462 12.03 -22.23 1.19
N LYS A 463 12.97 -21.83 0.34
CA LYS A 463 12.81 -20.66 -0.53
C LYS A 463 12.15 -21.05 -1.84
N ILE A 464 10.99 -20.46 -2.14
CA ILE A 464 10.32 -20.62 -3.45
C ILE A 464 11.28 -20.14 -4.55
N ASN A 465 11.46 -20.96 -5.59
CA ASN A 465 12.31 -20.63 -6.75
C ASN A 465 11.59 -20.76 -8.09
N ALA A 466 10.40 -21.35 -8.12
CA ALA A 466 9.62 -21.47 -9.34
C ALA A 466 8.14 -21.61 -9.04
N LEU A 467 7.32 -21.12 -9.97
CA LEU A 467 5.88 -21.35 -10.00
C LEU A 467 5.50 -21.90 -11.36
N THR A 468 4.61 -22.89 -11.38
CA THR A 468 3.99 -23.41 -12.61
C THR A 468 2.47 -23.38 -12.45
N LEU A 469 1.74 -22.70 -13.33
CA LEU A 469 0.27 -22.70 -13.32
C LEU A 469 -0.24 -23.58 -14.45
N PHE A 470 -1.19 -24.45 -14.13
CA PHE A 470 -1.85 -25.37 -15.04
C PHE A 470 -3.20 -24.83 -15.45
N GLN A 471 -3.47 -24.84 -16.76
CA GLN A 471 -4.68 -24.27 -17.34
C GLN A 471 -5.44 -25.30 -18.18
N GLU A 472 -6.77 -25.22 -18.17
CA GLU A 472 -7.65 -26.04 -19.00
C GLU A 472 -8.89 -25.24 -19.39
N ASN A 473 -9.15 -25.11 -20.70
CA ASN A 473 -10.28 -24.35 -21.24
C ASN A 473 -10.37 -22.91 -20.68
N GLY A 474 -9.21 -22.26 -20.50
CA GLY A 474 -9.10 -20.90 -19.95
C GLY A 474 -9.29 -20.79 -18.43
N ASN A 475 -9.44 -21.90 -17.70
CA ASN A 475 -9.53 -21.93 -16.24
C ASN A 475 -8.17 -22.26 -15.62
N LEU A 476 -7.91 -21.71 -14.44
CA LEU A 476 -6.84 -22.18 -13.58
C LEU A 476 -7.28 -23.49 -12.91
N VAL A 477 -6.55 -24.57 -13.15
CA VAL A 477 -6.90 -25.89 -12.59
C VAL A 477 -5.85 -26.43 -11.63
N GLY A 478 -4.61 -25.93 -11.68
CA GLY A 478 -3.57 -26.33 -10.76
C GLY A 478 -2.42 -25.34 -10.62
N LEU A 479 -1.66 -25.50 -9.55
CA LEU A 479 -0.47 -24.73 -9.21
C LEU A 479 0.60 -25.71 -8.74
N ARG A 480 1.84 -25.47 -9.14
CA ARG A 480 3.00 -26.18 -8.61
C ARG A 480 4.04 -25.18 -8.16
N VAL A 481 4.58 -25.42 -6.97
CA VAL A 481 5.58 -24.57 -6.32
C VAL A 481 6.90 -25.34 -6.26
N GLY A 482 7.95 -24.76 -6.82
CA GLY A 482 9.31 -25.27 -6.72
C GLY A 482 10.08 -24.57 -5.60
N TYR A 483 10.97 -25.30 -4.95
CA TYR A 483 11.80 -24.81 -3.85
C TYR A 483 13.29 -25.00 -4.14
N GLU A 484 14.11 -24.02 -3.73
CA GLU A 484 15.56 -24.04 -3.93
C GLU A 484 16.20 -25.25 -3.25
N GLY A 485 17.01 -26.01 -3.99
CA GLY A 485 17.74 -27.18 -3.48
C GLY A 485 16.88 -28.41 -3.21
N GLN A 486 15.60 -28.42 -3.62
CA GLN A 486 14.70 -29.56 -3.42
C GLN A 486 14.13 -30.07 -4.74
N ASN A 487 14.11 -31.40 -4.91
CA ASN A 487 13.39 -32.07 -6.01
C ASN A 487 11.90 -32.30 -5.65
N ILE A 488 11.33 -31.43 -4.82
CA ILE A 488 9.94 -31.50 -4.40
C ILE A 488 9.16 -30.49 -5.23
N GLU A 489 8.31 -31.00 -6.12
CA GLU A 489 7.34 -30.21 -6.89
C GLU A 489 5.94 -30.74 -6.59
N GLU A 490 5.32 -30.26 -5.51
CA GLU A 490 3.93 -30.61 -5.19
C GLU A 490 3.00 -29.93 -6.20
N THR A 491 2.20 -30.71 -6.93
CA THR A 491 1.10 -30.17 -7.75
C THR A 491 -0.16 -30.09 -6.90
N ILE A 492 -0.64 -28.87 -6.71
CA ILE A 492 -1.89 -28.52 -6.06
C ILE A 492 -2.96 -28.42 -7.16
N GLY A 493 -4.09 -29.10 -6.99
CA GLY A 493 -5.14 -29.15 -8.02
C GLY A 493 -4.82 -30.17 -9.12
N LYS A 494 -5.20 -29.84 -10.36
CA LYS A 494 -5.04 -30.71 -11.54
C LYS A 494 -3.78 -30.37 -12.32
N PHE A 495 -3.01 -31.40 -12.65
CA PHE A 495 -1.93 -31.32 -13.63
C PHE A 495 -2.48 -31.29 -15.05
N THR A 496 -1.95 -30.41 -15.90
CA THR A 496 -2.21 -30.40 -17.35
C THR A 496 -0.93 -30.14 -18.13
N THR A 497 -0.92 -30.44 -19.43
CA THR A 497 0.20 -30.11 -20.31
C THR A 497 0.24 -28.62 -20.67
N ASN A 498 -0.92 -27.97 -20.70
CA ASN A 498 -1.01 -26.53 -20.92
C ASN A 498 -0.67 -25.77 -19.62
N SER A 499 0.57 -25.29 -19.53
CA SER A 499 1.07 -24.62 -18.34
C SER A 499 1.98 -23.45 -18.65
N THR A 500 2.09 -22.53 -17.70
CA THR A 500 3.07 -21.43 -17.72
C THR A 500 3.97 -21.58 -16.52
N ARG A 501 5.29 -21.42 -16.72
CA ARG A 501 6.30 -21.54 -15.65
C ARG A 501 7.14 -20.28 -15.56
N LEU A 502 7.40 -19.85 -14.33
CA LEU A 502 8.33 -18.79 -13.98
C LEU A 502 9.37 -19.41 -13.06
N VAL A 503 10.64 -19.22 -13.39
CA VAL A 503 11.78 -19.52 -12.51
C VAL A 503 12.32 -18.20 -12.02
N LEU A 504 12.45 -18.05 -10.70
CA LEU A 504 12.94 -16.84 -10.06
C LEU A 504 14.46 -16.79 -10.17
N ASP A 505 14.98 -15.60 -10.49
CA ASP A 505 16.40 -15.34 -10.48
C ASP A 505 17.00 -15.43 -9.07
N LYS A 506 18.33 -15.46 -9.01
CA LYS A 506 19.05 -15.33 -7.75
C LYS A 506 18.66 -14.03 -7.04
N LYS A 507 18.16 -14.16 -5.80
CA LYS A 507 17.63 -13.09 -4.92
C LYS A 507 16.26 -12.51 -5.32
N GLU A 508 15.67 -12.91 -6.44
CA GLU A 508 14.30 -12.53 -6.78
C GLU A 508 13.31 -13.23 -5.85
N TYR A 509 12.23 -12.54 -5.48
CA TYR A 509 11.18 -13.04 -4.62
C TYR A 509 9.82 -12.49 -5.04
N ILE A 510 8.76 -13.24 -4.71
CA ILE A 510 7.39 -12.81 -4.92
C ILE A 510 7.03 -11.81 -3.82
N ASN A 511 6.54 -10.64 -4.20
CA ASN A 511 6.19 -9.55 -3.30
C ASN A 511 4.72 -9.10 -3.45
N SER A 512 4.00 -9.57 -4.48
CA SER A 512 2.58 -9.28 -4.64
C SER A 512 1.82 -10.45 -5.27
N ILE A 513 0.58 -10.61 -4.83
CA ILE A 513 -0.34 -11.66 -5.29
C ILE A 513 -1.76 -11.10 -5.33
N TYR A 514 -2.41 -11.27 -6.47
CA TYR A 514 -3.83 -11.02 -6.62
C TYR A 514 -4.52 -12.14 -7.40
N GLY A 515 -5.82 -12.24 -7.24
CA GLY A 515 -6.58 -13.27 -7.95
C GLY A 515 -8.07 -12.99 -7.95
N HIS A 516 -8.80 -13.96 -8.47
CA HIS A 516 -10.26 -13.98 -8.53
C HIS A 516 -10.78 -15.28 -7.95
N MET A 517 -11.87 -15.21 -7.20
CA MET A 517 -12.46 -16.34 -6.51
C MET A 517 -13.97 -16.24 -6.46
N ARG A 518 -14.61 -17.41 -6.35
CA ARG A 518 -16.01 -17.53 -5.93
C ARG A 518 -16.25 -18.80 -5.14
N ASN A 519 -16.21 -19.94 -5.82
CA ASN A 519 -16.39 -21.26 -5.22
C ASN A 519 -15.08 -22.05 -5.10
N HIS A 520 -14.03 -21.55 -5.74
CA HIS A 520 -12.65 -22.01 -5.72
C HIS A 520 -11.80 -20.84 -6.24
N ILE A 521 -10.49 -21.04 -6.42
CA ILE A 521 -9.63 -20.03 -7.08
C ILE A 521 -9.85 -20.12 -8.59
N GLU A 522 -10.37 -19.04 -9.18
CA GLU A 522 -10.73 -18.97 -10.60
C GLU A 522 -9.58 -18.45 -11.46
N GLY A 523 -8.75 -17.59 -10.87
CA GLY A 523 -7.53 -17.07 -11.48
C GLY A 523 -6.59 -16.47 -10.44
N ILE A 524 -5.29 -16.50 -10.72
CA ILE A 524 -4.26 -15.96 -9.81
C ILE A 524 -3.07 -15.43 -10.59
N TRP A 525 -2.46 -14.38 -10.06
CA TRP A 525 -1.26 -13.75 -10.56
C TRP A 525 -0.30 -13.46 -9.42
N PHE A 526 0.97 -13.73 -9.66
CA PHE A 526 2.10 -13.47 -8.79
C PHE A 526 3.01 -12.44 -9.46
N ILE A 527 3.48 -11.48 -8.69
CA ILE A 527 4.42 -10.45 -9.12
C ILE A 527 5.67 -10.54 -8.23
N THR A 528 6.84 -10.37 -8.85
CA THR A 528 8.13 -10.37 -8.17
C THR A 528 8.65 -8.97 -7.90
N ASP A 529 9.66 -8.86 -7.03
CA ASP A 529 10.38 -7.62 -6.77
C ASP A 529 11.07 -7.02 -8.01
N LYS A 530 11.28 -7.84 -9.05
CA LYS A 530 11.78 -7.40 -10.37
C LYS A 530 10.68 -7.04 -11.37
N GLY A 531 9.42 -7.14 -10.97
CA GLY A 531 8.27 -6.83 -11.82
C GLY A 531 7.90 -7.95 -12.80
N HIS A 532 8.53 -9.14 -12.71
CA HIS A 532 8.08 -10.30 -13.47
C HIS A 532 6.70 -10.73 -12.98
N VAL A 533 5.84 -11.13 -13.92
CA VAL A 533 4.46 -11.54 -13.63
C VAL A 533 4.24 -12.93 -14.17
N ILE A 534 3.60 -13.77 -13.35
CA ILE A 534 3.07 -15.05 -13.80
C ILE A 534 1.65 -15.22 -13.28
N GLY A 535 0.72 -15.62 -14.15
CA GLY A 535 -0.64 -15.89 -13.73
C GLY A 535 -1.51 -16.48 -14.83
N GLY A 536 -2.74 -16.81 -14.49
CA GLY A 536 -3.70 -17.42 -15.40
C GLY A 536 -5.03 -17.71 -14.74
N GLY A 537 -6.03 -18.02 -15.58
CA GLY A 537 -7.41 -18.26 -15.17
C GLY A 537 -8.36 -17.10 -15.49
N LYS A 538 -9.57 -17.16 -14.92
CA LYS A 538 -10.65 -16.20 -15.18
C LYS A 538 -10.53 -14.96 -14.29
N THR A 539 -11.05 -13.85 -14.80
CA THR A 539 -11.05 -12.52 -14.14
C THR A 539 -12.44 -11.98 -13.83
N LYS A 540 -13.49 -12.79 -14.03
CA LYS A 540 -14.89 -12.33 -13.96
C LYS A 540 -15.47 -12.33 -12.54
N GLU A 541 -14.87 -13.07 -11.61
CA GLU A 541 -15.40 -13.24 -10.24
C GLU A 541 -14.76 -12.27 -9.24
N THR A 542 -15.15 -12.38 -7.96
CA THR A 542 -14.69 -11.51 -6.87
C THR A 542 -13.16 -11.49 -6.78
N ARG A 543 -12.58 -10.29 -6.90
CA ARG A 543 -11.14 -10.08 -6.78
C ARG A 543 -10.69 -10.21 -5.32
N PHE A 544 -9.49 -10.73 -5.11
CA PHE A 544 -8.76 -10.66 -3.85
C PHE A 544 -7.31 -10.22 -4.08
N SER A 545 -6.66 -9.75 -3.02
CA SER A 545 -5.20 -9.56 -2.96
C SER A 545 -4.67 -10.13 -1.65
N ALA A 546 -3.45 -10.64 -1.70
CA ALA A 546 -2.76 -11.16 -0.52
C ALA A 546 -1.57 -10.28 -0.10
N ASP A 547 -1.39 -9.11 -0.74
CA ASP A 547 -0.29 -8.18 -0.51
C ASP A 547 -0.25 -7.69 0.95
N LEU A 548 0.95 -7.44 1.47
CA LEU A 548 1.16 -6.68 2.71
C LEU A 548 1.64 -5.26 2.39
N GLY A 549 1.85 -4.42 3.42
CA GLY A 549 2.44 -3.08 3.26
C GLY A 549 3.73 -3.10 2.44
N ASP A 550 3.75 -2.32 1.36
CA ASP A 550 4.84 -2.36 0.36
C ASP A 550 6.19 -1.91 0.96
N GLY A 551 6.19 -0.99 1.93
CA GLY A 551 7.41 -0.52 2.61
C GLY A 551 8.12 -1.60 3.42
N LEU A 552 7.40 -2.64 3.84
CA LEU A 552 7.96 -3.79 4.57
C LEU A 552 8.78 -4.74 3.68
N LYS A 553 8.72 -4.57 2.35
CA LYS A 553 9.34 -5.47 1.36
C LYS A 553 9.02 -6.95 1.64
N PRO A 554 7.74 -7.30 1.80
CA PRO A 554 7.33 -8.65 2.18
C PRO A 554 7.75 -9.67 1.12
N LYS A 555 8.19 -10.84 1.58
CA LYS A 555 8.60 -11.97 0.74
C LYS A 555 7.66 -13.13 0.96
N LEU A 556 7.11 -13.70 -0.11
CA LEU A 556 6.34 -14.92 0.00
C LEU A 556 7.26 -16.07 0.42
N ALA A 557 7.05 -16.59 1.62
CA ALA A 557 7.81 -17.70 2.17
C ALA A 557 7.18 -19.05 1.83
N ARG A 558 5.84 -19.15 1.84
CA ARG A 558 5.13 -20.42 1.67
C ARG A 558 3.69 -20.21 1.18
N ILE A 559 3.13 -21.23 0.53
CA ILE A 559 1.72 -21.31 0.15
C ILE A 559 1.11 -22.57 0.78
N SER A 560 -0.05 -22.44 1.41
CA SER A 560 -0.85 -23.57 1.93
C SER A 560 -2.30 -23.44 1.50
N GLY A 561 -3.14 -24.43 1.78
CA GLY A 561 -4.57 -24.36 1.50
C GLY A 561 -5.21 -25.72 1.28
N MET A 562 -6.22 -25.75 0.40
CA MET A 562 -6.96 -26.96 0.06
C MET A 562 -7.18 -27.10 -1.43
N HIS A 563 -7.21 -28.33 -1.92
CA HIS A 563 -7.49 -28.64 -3.32
C HIS A 563 -8.22 -29.98 -3.47
N ASN A 564 -8.66 -30.26 -4.69
CA ASN A 564 -9.07 -31.60 -5.11
C ASN A 564 -8.40 -31.95 -6.44
N ASN A 565 -8.84 -33.02 -7.10
CA ASN A 565 -8.23 -33.49 -8.35
C ASN A 565 -8.51 -32.60 -9.58
N ASN A 566 -9.37 -31.59 -9.44
CA ASN A 566 -9.85 -30.75 -10.54
C ASN A 566 -9.45 -29.28 -10.41
N VAL A 567 -9.45 -28.73 -9.19
CA VAL A 567 -9.25 -27.30 -8.95
C VAL A 567 -8.50 -27.02 -7.65
N ILE A 568 -7.93 -25.82 -7.56
CA ILE A 568 -7.42 -25.22 -6.33
C ILE A 568 -8.61 -24.63 -5.57
N GLN A 569 -9.00 -25.22 -4.44
CA GLN A 569 -10.20 -24.81 -3.71
C GLN A 569 -9.95 -23.61 -2.82
N GLN A 570 -8.80 -23.61 -2.12
CA GLN A 570 -8.44 -22.62 -1.11
C GLN A 570 -6.93 -22.33 -1.13
N LEU A 571 -6.55 -21.07 -0.90
CA LEU A 571 -5.16 -20.65 -0.79
C LEU A 571 -4.92 -19.71 0.41
N ASN A 572 -3.80 -19.92 1.08
CA ASN A 572 -3.22 -19.06 2.10
C ASN A 572 -1.79 -18.72 1.70
N PHE A 573 -1.40 -17.47 1.88
CA PHE A 573 -0.07 -16.96 1.53
C PHE A 573 0.67 -16.55 2.78
N HIS A 574 1.80 -17.20 3.03
CA HIS A 574 2.64 -16.94 4.20
C HIS A 574 3.79 -16.02 3.79
N TRP A 575 3.79 -14.84 4.39
CA TRP A 575 4.74 -13.77 4.13
C TRP A 575 5.74 -13.65 5.26
N GLU A 576 6.94 -13.23 4.91
CA GLU A 576 8.00 -12.87 5.85
C GLU A 576 8.57 -11.49 5.50
N TYR A 577 8.81 -10.68 6.51
CA TYR A 577 9.54 -9.42 6.42
C TYR A 577 10.37 -9.23 7.69
N THR A 578 11.40 -8.40 7.63
CA THR A 578 12.24 -8.11 8.78
C THR A 578 11.85 -6.80 9.42
N TYR A 579 11.98 -6.76 10.75
CA TYR A 579 11.53 -5.67 11.60
C TYR A 579 12.47 -5.44 12.77
#